data_AF-A0A841HRF4-F1
#
_entry.id   AF-A0A841HRF4-F1
#
_cell.length_a   1.000
_cell.length_b   1.000
_cell.length_c   1.000
_cell.angle_alpha   90.00
_cell.angle_beta   90.00
_cell.angle_gamma   90.00
#
_symmetry.space_group_name_H-M   'P 1'
#
loop_
_entity.id
_entity.type
_entity.pdbx_description
1 polymer ?
#
loop_
_entity_poly.entity_id
_entity_poly.type
_entity_poly.pdbx_seq_one_letter_code
_entity_poly.pdbx_strand_id
1 'polypeptide(L)'
;MWSRILVVLLMACRGIGASAQETPAAREASQTSAGDGIRGVWRVTEFASRIPGAQWESRGAPYLSQYIFTEKHYSYLYVPGPNPRKRFAGDPNKPTDAEKVEAYNSLVAATGTYSLSGQTLTLRALVHKNPNEMGEVRLTYTVDLDGDTLQLVIANPPFMPDREWRTVLTRVE
;
A
#
# COMPACT_ATOMS: atom_id res chain seq x y z
N MET A 1 -9.80 -88.09 5.15
CA MET A 1 -8.99 -87.95 6.37
C MET A 1 -8.37 -86.54 6.34
N TRP A 2 -8.76 -85.69 7.31
CA TRP A 2 -8.25 -84.34 7.68
C TRP A 2 -8.60 -83.18 6.71
N SER A 3 -9.56 -82.28 7.05
CA SER A 3 -9.44 -81.01 7.83
C SER A 3 -8.43 -80.03 7.22
N ARG A 4 -8.67 -78.72 7.00
CA ARG A 4 -9.58 -77.77 7.67
C ARG A 4 -9.58 -76.38 6.95
N ILE A 5 -10.67 -75.61 7.13
CA ILE A 5 -10.81 -74.11 7.12
C ILE A 5 -11.10 -73.43 5.75
N LEU A 6 -12.34 -73.02 5.40
CA LEU A 6 -13.21 -71.88 5.85
C LEU A 6 -12.59 -70.50 5.49
N VAL A 7 -13.17 -69.63 4.65
CA VAL A 7 -14.22 -68.65 5.00
C VAL A 7 -14.59 -67.78 3.77
N VAL A 8 -15.91 -67.72 3.47
CA VAL A 8 -16.79 -66.55 3.17
C VAL A 8 -16.38 -65.61 2.01
N LEU A 9 -17.02 -65.66 0.83
CA LEU A 9 -18.36 -65.17 0.41
C LEU A 9 -18.56 -63.65 0.54
N LEU A 10 -18.70 -62.95 -0.59
CA LEU A 10 -19.48 -61.71 -0.66
C LEU A 10 -20.06 -61.51 -2.06
N MET A 11 -21.38 -61.33 -2.07
CA MET A 11 -22.28 -61.15 -3.21
C MET A 11 -21.96 -59.88 -4.03
N ALA A 12 -22.08 -59.97 -5.35
CA ALA A 12 -22.13 -58.83 -6.25
C ALA A 12 -23.58 -58.61 -6.73
N CYS A 13 -24.23 -57.57 -6.21
CA CYS A 13 -25.44 -56.99 -6.83
C CYS A 13 -25.01 -56.01 -7.93
N ARG A 14 -25.46 -56.24 -9.17
CA ARG A 14 -25.29 -55.33 -10.30
C ARG A 14 -26.36 -54.23 -10.26
N GLY A 15 -25.93 -52.98 -10.14
CA GLY A 15 -26.76 -51.78 -10.31
C GLY A 15 -26.35 -51.02 -11.57
N ILE A 16 -27.34 -50.58 -12.32
CA ILE A 16 -27.27 -49.88 -13.62
C ILE A 16 -27.13 -48.36 -13.41
N GLY A 17 -26.26 -47.74 -14.21
CA GLY A 17 -26.43 -46.37 -14.72
C GLY A 17 -25.78 -45.23 -13.93
N ALA A 18 -24.95 -44.42 -14.62
CA ALA A 18 -24.99 -42.95 -14.60
C ALA A 18 -23.80 -42.34 -15.36
N SER A 19 -24.13 -41.60 -16.42
CA SER A 19 -23.47 -40.37 -16.91
C SER A 19 -22.09 -40.01 -16.32
N ALA A 20 -21.04 -40.16 -17.13
CA ALA A 20 -19.76 -39.49 -16.87
C ALA A 20 -19.91 -37.99 -17.21
N GLN A 21 -20.08 -37.15 -16.19
CA GLN A 21 -19.89 -35.71 -16.31
C GLN A 21 -18.40 -35.40 -16.21
N GLU A 22 -17.86 -34.81 -17.27
CA GLU A 22 -16.54 -34.17 -17.29
C GLU A 22 -16.47 -33.11 -16.18
N THR A 23 -15.49 -33.26 -15.29
CA THR A 23 -15.17 -32.26 -14.27
C THR A 23 -14.30 -31.18 -14.92
N PRO A 24 -14.73 -29.90 -15.02
CA PRO A 24 -13.80 -28.84 -15.35
C PRO A 24 -12.98 -28.59 -14.09
N ALA A 25 -11.68 -28.88 -14.16
CA ALA A 25 -10.72 -28.38 -13.20
C ALA A 25 -10.79 -26.85 -13.20
N ALA A 26 -11.47 -26.29 -12.20
CA ALA A 26 -11.45 -24.88 -11.92
C ALA A 26 -10.00 -24.50 -11.65
N ARG A 27 -9.42 -23.70 -12.56
CA ARG A 27 -8.21 -22.94 -12.27
C ARG A 27 -8.54 -22.05 -11.10
N GLU A 28 -8.04 -22.40 -9.92
CA GLU A 28 -7.86 -21.44 -8.83
C GLU A 28 -6.87 -20.39 -9.36
N ALA A 29 -7.40 -19.33 -9.96
CA ALA A 29 -6.66 -18.11 -10.13
C ALA A 29 -6.31 -17.64 -8.71
N SER A 30 -5.04 -17.77 -8.33
CA SER A 30 -4.52 -17.17 -7.11
C SER A 30 -4.83 -15.68 -7.18
N GLN A 31 -5.87 -15.25 -6.45
CA GLN A 31 -6.06 -13.85 -6.13
C GLN A 31 -4.94 -13.48 -5.18
N THR A 32 -3.80 -13.08 -5.72
CA THR A 32 -2.86 -12.20 -5.01
C THR A 32 -3.73 -11.12 -4.39
N SER A 33 -3.80 -11.07 -3.06
CA SER A 33 -4.66 -10.09 -2.40
C SER A 33 -4.21 -8.72 -2.90
N ALA A 34 -5.12 -7.80 -3.23
CA ALA A 34 -4.72 -6.50 -3.79
C ALA A 34 -3.65 -5.81 -2.90
N GLY A 35 -3.74 -6.03 -1.58
CA GLY A 35 -2.75 -5.61 -0.59
C GLY A 35 -1.36 -6.23 -0.70
N ASP A 36 -1.16 -7.39 -1.34
CA ASP A 36 0.15 -7.98 -1.65
C ASP A 36 0.89 -7.16 -2.72
N GLY A 37 0.18 -6.54 -3.68
CA GLY A 37 0.80 -5.89 -4.84
C GLY A 37 1.65 -4.68 -4.48
N ILE A 38 1.19 -3.87 -3.53
CA ILE A 38 1.88 -2.63 -3.13
C ILE A 38 2.89 -2.82 -1.99
N ARG A 39 3.01 -4.02 -1.42
CA ARG A 39 3.98 -4.28 -0.33
C ARG A 39 5.39 -4.05 -0.83
N GLY A 40 6.27 -3.59 0.04
CA GLY A 40 7.68 -3.34 -0.27
C GLY A 40 8.11 -1.93 0.13
N VAL A 41 9.31 -1.59 -0.30
CA VAL A 41 9.92 -0.28 -0.06
C VAL A 41 9.91 0.51 -1.35
N TRP A 42 9.56 1.78 -1.25
CA TRP A 42 9.31 2.65 -2.39
C TRP A 42 9.96 4.02 -2.18
N ARG A 43 10.39 4.61 -3.29
CA ARG A 43 10.94 5.97 -3.35
C ARG A 43 10.06 6.83 -4.25
N VAL A 44 9.74 8.04 -3.83
CA VAL A 44 9.02 9.02 -4.66
C VAL A 44 9.92 9.50 -5.80
N THR A 45 9.40 9.45 -7.01
CA THR A 45 10.05 9.95 -8.22
C THR A 45 9.35 11.17 -8.80
N GLU A 46 8.07 11.36 -8.51
CA GLU A 46 7.31 12.52 -8.96
C GLU A 46 6.25 12.94 -7.94
N PHE A 47 6.13 14.25 -7.75
CA PHE A 47 4.90 14.87 -7.28
C PHE A 47 4.28 15.74 -8.38
N ALA A 48 2.97 15.68 -8.50
CA ALA A 48 2.21 16.57 -9.34
C ALA A 48 0.89 16.96 -8.67
N SER A 49 0.32 18.08 -9.09
CA SER A 49 -1.01 18.50 -8.63
C SER A 49 -1.82 19.08 -9.78
N ARG A 50 -3.14 19.10 -9.66
CA ARG A 50 -4.01 19.81 -10.60
C ARG A 50 -5.26 20.34 -9.92
N ILE A 51 -5.90 21.31 -10.57
CA ILE A 51 -7.33 21.54 -10.35
C ILE A 51 -8.08 20.35 -10.99
N PRO A 52 -9.14 19.81 -10.39
CA PRO A 52 -9.90 18.73 -11.00
C PRO A 52 -10.28 19.03 -12.46
N GLY A 53 -9.98 18.10 -13.36
CA GLY A 53 -10.21 18.24 -14.81
C GLY A 53 -9.17 19.07 -15.57
N ALA A 54 -8.22 19.72 -14.90
CA ALA A 54 -7.11 20.43 -15.54
C ALA A 54 -5.92 19.50 -15.87
N GLN A 55 -4.90 20.06 -16.50
CA GLN A 55 -3.62 19.38 -16.74
C GLN A 55 -2.81 19.25 -15.43
N TRP A 56 -1.99 18.20 -15.34
CA TRP A 56 -1.09 18.00 -14.21
C TRP A 56 0.07 18.99 -14.24
N GLU A 57 0.31 19.65 -13.10
CA GLU A 57 1.46 20.53 -12.87
C GLU A 57 2.51 19.78 -12.04
N SER A 58 3.74 19.69 -12.55
CA SER A 58 4.84 19.11 -11.78
C SER A 58 5.16 19.93 -10.54
N ARG A 59 5.44 19.25 -9.42
CA ARG A 59 5.87 19.82 -8.14
C ARG A 59 7.31 19.44 -7.80
N GLY A 60 7.99 18.74 -8.70
CA GLY A 60 9.34 18.21 -8.49
C GLY A 60 9.37 17.00 -7.55
N ALA A 61 10.48 16.26 -7.60
CA ALA A 61 10.73 15.16 -6.67
C ALA A 61 11.24 15.70 -5.31
N PRO A 62 10.97 14.99 -4.20
CA PRO A 62 11.58 15.30 -2.91
C PRO A 62 13.08 14.99 -2.91
N TYR A 63 13.84 15.66 -2.03
CA TYR A 63 15.28 15.42 -1.86
C TYR A 63 15.54 13.98 -1.38
N LEU A 64 14.78 13.53 -0.38
CA LEU A 64 14.79 12.17 0.13
C LEU A 64 13.35 11.74 0.40
N SER A 65 13.06 10.46 0.18
CA SER A 65 11.76 9.87 0.48
C SER A 65 11.88 8.38 0.72
N GLN A 66 11.07 7.85 1.61
CA GLN A 66 10.86 6.42 1.75
C GLN A 66 9.41 6.16 2.13
N TYR A 67 8.78 5.25 1.39
CA TYR A 67 7.46 4.70 1.65
C TYR A 67 7.63 3.21 1.87
N ILE A 68 6.99 2.66 2.90
CA ILE A 68 7.05 1.25 3.25
C ILE A 68 5.62 0.78 3.41
N PHE A 69 5.28 -0.30 2.71
CA PHE A 69 4.02 -1.02 2.90
C PHE A 69 4.35 -2.45 3.33
N THR A 70 3.92 -2.81 4.53
CA THR A 70 3.99 -4.17 5.07
C THR A 70 2.66 -4.89 4.85
N GLU A 71 2.43 -6.05 5.47
CA GLU A 71 1.13 -6.73 5.38
C GLU A 71 -0.06 -5.84 5.80
N LYS A 72 0.10 -5.02 6.83
CA LYS A 72 -1.00 -4.24 7.45
C LYS A 72 -0.66 -2.79 7.76
N HIS A 73 0.63 -2.46 7.78
CA HIS A 73 1.11 -1.16 8.19
C HIS A 73 1.79 -0.44 7.04
N TYR A 74 1.70 0.88 7.06
CA TYR A 74 2.48 1.74 6.20
C TYR A 74 3.33 2.69 7.04
N SER A 75 4.39 3.18 6.43
CA SER A 75 5.15 4.34 6.89
C SER A 75 5.55 5.15 5.67
N TYR A 76 5.50 6.47 5.77
CA TYR A 76 6.16 7.31 4.79
C TYR A 76 6.84 8.49 5.47
N LEU A 77 8.01 8.84 4.95
CA LEU A 77 8.73 10.05 5.31
C LEU A 77 9.35 10.63 4.05
N TYR A 78 9.31 11.94 3.90
CA TYR A 78 10.05 12.61 2.84
C TYR A 78 10.43 14.05 3.21
N VAL A 79 11.44 14.55 2.51
CA VAL A 79 11.94 15.92 2.58
C VAL A 79 11.43 16.66 1.35
N PRO A 80 10.44 17.58 1.48
CA PRO A 80 9.89 18.31 0.35
C PRO A 80 10.95 19.19 -0.34
N GLY A 81 10.81 19.34 -1.65
CA GLY A 81 11.72 20.14 -2.47
C GLY A 81 13.06 19.44 -2.76
N PRO A 82 13.90 20.02 -3.64
CA PRO A 82 15.09 19.35 -4.15
C PRO A 82 16.32 19.48 -3.25
N ASN A 83 16.23 20.25 -2.16
CA ASN A 83 17.39 20.65 -1.35
C ASN A 83 17.46 19.88 -0.03
N PRO A 84 18.67 19.65 0.50
CA PRO A 84 18.85 19.06 1.83
C PRO A 84 18.21 19.93 2.91
N ARG A 85 17.76 19.28 4.00
CA ARG A 85 17.32 19.99 5.20
C ARG A 85 18.48 20.76 5.81
N LYS A 86 18.22 21.99 6.24
CA LYS A 86 19.21 22.80 6.95
C LYS A 86 19.61 22.11 8.26
N ARG A 87 20.92 22.10 8.53
CA ARG A 87 21.48 21.59 9.79
C ARG A 87 21.33 22.65 10.89
N PHE A 88 21.22 22.20 12.13
CA PHE A 88 21.34 23.09 13.28
C PHE A 88 22.75 23.70 13.33
N ALA A 89 22.84 25.00 13.62
CA ALA A 89 24.09 25.75 13.54
C ALA A 89 25.06 25.47 14.72
N GLY A 90 24.60 24.75 15.76
CA GLY A 90 25.36 24.46 16.98
C GLY A 90 25.02 23.09 17.57
N ASP A 91 24.84 23.02 18.90
CA ASP A 91 24.47 21.80 19.60
C ASP A 91 23.08 21.31 19.13
N PRO A 92 22.99 20.14 18.46
CA PRO A 92 21.72 19.63 17.94
C PRO A 92 20.71 19.27 19.05
N ASN A 93 21.13 19.21 20.32
CA ASN A 93 20.25 19.02 21.47
C ASN A 93 19.69 20.33 22.02
N LYS A 94 20.15 21.48 21.50
CA LYS A 94 19.72 22.82 21.90
C LYS A 94 19.42 23.71 20.68
N PRO A 95 18.60 23.26 19.71
CA PRO A 95 18.22 24.12 18.59
C PRO A 95 17.39 25.30 19.10
N THR A 96 17.56 26.45 18.45
CA THR A 96 16.69 27.60 18.66
C THR A 96 15.25 27.26 18.24
N ASP A 97 14.28 28.02 18.73
CA ASP A 97 12.88 27.77 18.33
C ASP A 97 12.66 27.99 16.84
N ALA A 98 13.36 28.96 16.23
CA ALA A 98 13.34 29.17 14.79
C ALA A 98 13.87 27.94 14.02
N GLU A 99 14.97 27.34 14.49
CA GLU A 99 15.51 26.12 13.91
C GLU A 99 14.57 24.92 14.08
N LYS A 100 13.88 24.79 15.23
CA LYS A 100 12.87 23.75 15.44
C LYS A 100 11.71 23.88 14.46
N VAL A 101 11.19 25.10 14.28
CA VAL A 101 10.10 25.39 13.32
C VAL A 101 10.56 25.08 11.89
N GLU A 102 11.76 25.51 11.50
CA GLU A 102 12.33 25.22 10.18
C GLU A 102 12.53 23.70 9.96
N ALA A 103 13.04 22.99 10.97
CA ALA A 103 13.18 21.54 10.93
C ALA A 103 11.80 20.85 10.82
N TYR A 104 10.81 21.28 11.59
CA TYR A 104 9.46 20.73 11.53
C TYR A 104 8.79 20.96 10.17
N ASN A 105 8.96 22.14 9.59
CA ASN A 105 8.36 22.50 8.29
C ASN A 105 9.01 21.77 7.11
N SER A 106 10.27 21.32 7.25
CA SER A 106 11.05 20.65 6.18
C SER A 106 10.93 19.12 6.15
N LEU A 107 10.02 18.53 6.93
CA LEU A 107 9.75 17.09 6.95
C LEU A 107 8.26 16.84 6.73
N VAL A 108 7.93 15.75 6.03
CA VAL A 108 6.61 15.14 6.04
C VAL A 108 6.76 13.71 6.52
N ALA A 109 5.90 13.27 7.44
CA ALA A 109 5.98 11.95 8.03
C ALA A 109 4.61 11.45 8.50
N ALA A 110 4.34 10.18 8.25
CA ALA A 110 3.18 9.47 8.78
C ALA A 110 3.46 7.97 8.88
N THR A 111 2.78 7.31 9.81
CA THR A 111 2.71 5.86 9.88
C THR A 111 1.37 5.43 10.44
N GLY A 112 0.92 4.24 10.06
CA GLY A 112 -0.32 3.67 10.55
C GLY A 112 -0.69 2.40 9.83
N THR A 113 -1.98 2.14 9.72
CA THR A 113 -2.52 0.97 9.02
C THR A 113 -3.12 1.37 7.69
N TYR A 114 -3.25 0.40 6.79
CA TYR A 114 -3.93 0.62 5.52
C TYR A 114 -4.81 -0.56 5.13
N SER A 115 -5.74 -0.30 4.22
CA SER A 115 -6.45 -1.32 3.45
C SER A 115 -6.39 -0.96 1.97
N LEU A 116 -6.35 -1.99 1.12
CA LEU A 116 -6.41 -1.84 -0.33
C LEU A 116 -7.52 -2.75 -0.86
N SER A 117 -8.53 -2.14 -1.47
CA SER A 117 -9.67 -2.83 -2.09
C SER A 117 -9.82 -2.36 -3.53
N GLY A 118 -9.55 -3.25 -4.49
CA GLY A 118 -9.41 -2.87 -5.90
C GLY A 118 -8.31 -1.81 -6.07
N GLN A 119 -8.67 -0.67 -6.64
CA GLN A 119 -7.78 0.49 -6.83
C GLN A 119 -7.91 1.54 -5.72
N THR A 120 -8.54 1.22 -4.60
CA THR A 120 -8.77 2.18 -3.51
C THR A 120 -7.90 1.83 -2.30
N LEU A 121 -6.88 2.65 -2.05
CA LEU A 121 -6.03 2.60 -0.86
C LEU A 121 -6.58 3.55 0.20
N THR A 122 -6.86 3.03 1.39
CA THR A 122 -7.30 3.84 2.53
C THR A 122 -6.24 3.78 3.62
N LEU A 123 -5.68 4.93 4.00
CA LEU A 123 -4.72 5.07 5.09
C LEU A 123 -5.40 5.56 6.35
N ARG A 124 -5.08 4.95 7.50
CA ARG A 124 -5.43 5.44 8.83
C ARG A 124 -4.15 5.70 9.61
N ALA A 125 -3.84 6.96 9.89
CA ALA A 125 -2.62 7.30 10.61
C ALA A 125 -2.71 6.95 12.09
N LEU A 126 -1.70 6.23 12.59
CA LEU A 126 -1.45 6.09 14.03
C LEU A 126 -0.67 7.30 14.54
N VAL A 127 0.33 7.76 13.77
CA VAL A 127 1.11 8.97 14.02
C VAL A 127 1.22 9.74 12.71
N HIS A 128 0.98 11.04 12.76
CA HIS A 128 1.10 11.91 11.60
C HIS A 128 1.75 13.23 12.04
N LYS A 129 2.58 13.85 11.17
CA LYS A 129 3.15 15.16 11.47
C LYS A 129 2.06 16.20 11.71
N ASN A 130 1.05 16.24 10.84
CA ASN A 130 -0.15 17.02 11.07
C ASN A 130 -1.06 16.29 12.08
N PRO A 131 -1.23 16.79 13.32
CA PRO A 131 -2.03 16.12 14.34
C PRO A 131 -3.51 16.01 13.96
N ASN A 132 -4.01 16.87 13.07
CA ASN A 132 -5.39 16.83 12.60
C ASN A 132 -5.69 15.63 11.69
N GLU A 133 -4.67 14.89 11.26
CA GLU A 133 -4.82 13.68 10.44
C GLU A 133 -4.69 12.39 11.26
N MET A 134 -4.60 12.50 12.60
CA MET A 134 -4.58 11.36 13.51
C MET A 134 -6.00 10.97 13.96
N GLY A 135 -6.15 9.73 14.46
CA GLY A 135 -7.42 9.23 15.00
C GLY A 135 -8.29 8.55 13.95
N GLU A 136 -9.53 9.00 13.79
CA GLU A 136 -10.51 8.41 12.86
C GLU A 136 -10.46 9.01 11.45
N VAL A 137 -9.57 9.97 11.20
CA VAL A 137 -9.34 10.51 9.87
C VAL A 137 -8.75 9.45 8.95
N ARG A 138 -9.25 9.40 7.71
CA ARG A 138 -8.81 8.47 6.67
C ARG A 138 -8.43 9.26 5.43
N LEU A 139 -7.29 8.92 4.85
CA LEU A 139 -6.89 9.42 3.54
C LEU A 139 -7.14 8.33 2.51
N THR A 140 -7.85 8.67 1.45
CA THR A 140 -8.21 7.72 0.39
C THR A 140 -7.48 8.10 -0.89
N TYR A 141 -6.81 7.14 -1.49
CA TYR A 141 -6.09 7.27 -2.75
C TYR A 141 -6.66 6.30 -3.79
N THR A 142 -6.73 6.76 -5.03
CA THR A 142 -6.74 5.87 -6.19
C THR A 142 -5.34 5.36 -6.44
N VAL A 143 -5.22 4.06 -6.71
CA VAL A 143 -3.97 3.33 -6.93
C VAL A 143 -3.93 2.82 -8.36
N ASP A 144 -2.80 3.04 -9.01
CA ASP A 144 -2.40 2.35 -10.23
C ASP A 144 -1.02 1.74 -10.01
N LEU A 145 -0.89 0.43 -10.25
CA LEU A 145 0.33 -0.34 -10.02
C LEU A 145 0.72 -1.03 -11.32
N ASP A 146 1.88 -0.63 -11.86
CA ASP A 146 2.48 -1.18 -13.06
C ASP A 146 3.92 -1.60 -12.76
N GLY A 147 4.12 -2.90 -12.50
CA GLY A 147 5.40 -3.48 -12.10
C GLY A 147 5.99 -2.80 -10.86
N ASP A 148 7.09 -2.07 -11.07
CA ASP A 148 7.82 -1.33 -10.04
C ASP A 148 7.38 0.13 -9.90
N THR A 149 6.32 0.53 -10.60
CA THR A 149 5.75 1.89 -10.51
C THR A 149 4.41 1.86 -9.79
N LEU A 150 4.31 2.62 -8.71
CA LEU A 150 3.09 2.84 -7.96
C LEU A 150 2.66 4.30 -8.09
N GLN A 151 1.49 4.55 -8.65
CA GLN A 151 0.89 5.87 -8.71
C GLN A 151 -0.25 5.96 -7.69
N LEU A 152 -0.18 6.98 -6.84
CA LEU A 152 -1.21 7.30 -5.85
C LEU A 152 -1.82 8.66 -6.19
N VAL A 153 -3.15 8.75 -6.25
CA VAL A 153 -3.86 10.02 -6.46
C VAL A 153 -4.86 10.23 -5.34
N ILE A 154 -4.79 11.39 -4.68
CA ILE A 154 -5.78 11.84 -3.70
C ILE A 154 -6.51 13.08 -4.21
N ALA A 155 -7.83 13.07 -4.11
CA ALA A 155 -8.66 14.23 -4.38
C ALA A 155 -8.91 15.01 -3.08
N ASN A 156 -8.85 16.34 -3.16
CA ASN A 156 -9.08 17.27 -2.06
C ASN A 156 -8.27 16.94 -0.78
N PRO A 157 -6.93 16.80 -0.85
CA PRO A 157 -6.13 16.48 0.32
C PRO A 157 -6.14 17.62 1.35
N PRO A 158 -6.04 17.34 2.66
CA PRO A 158 -6.06 18.36 3.72
C PRO A 158 -4.97 19.44 3.60
N PHE A 159 -3.83 19.10 3.01
CA PHE A 159 -2.70 20.02 2.80
C PHE A 159 -2.82 20.85 1.51
N MET A 160 -3.78 20.53 0.64
CA MET A 160 -4.02 21.27 -0.60
C MET A 160 -5.49 21.13 -1.02
N PRO A 161 -6.42 21.80 -0.32
CA PRO A 161 -7.85 21.74 -0.63
C PRO A 161 -8.16 22.17 -2.07
N ASP A 162 -9.28 21.66 -2.60
CA ASP A 162 -9.80 21.93 -3.95
C ASP A 162 -8.89 21.50 -5.11
N ARG A 163 -7.89 20.66 -4.81
CA ARG A 163 -6.95 20.11 -5.80
C ARG A 163 -6.87 18.60 -5.72
N GLU A 164 -6.28 18.03 -6.75
CA GLU A 164 -5.80 16.65 -6.73
C GLU A 164 -4.29 16.64 -6.59
N TRP A 165 -3.78 15.64 -5.89
CA TRP A 165 -2.36 15.40 -5.70
C TRP A 165 -2.01 14.01 -6.19
N ARG A 166 -0.96 13.91 -7.01
CA ARG A 166 -0.38 12.67 -7.50
C ARG A 166 1.00 12.48 -6.90
N THR A 167 1.25 11.27 -6.42
CA THR A 167 2.57 10.77 -6.04
C THR A 167 2.89 9.57 -6.92
N VAL A 168 4.01 9.61 -7.63
CA VAL A 168 4.57 8.44 -8.34
C VAL A 168 5.74 7.92 -7.53
N LEU A 169 5.74 6.62 -7.28
CA LEU A 169 6.78 5.91 -6.55
C LEU A 169 7.39 4.80 -7.41
N THR A 170 8.68 4.56 -7.20
CA THR A 170 9.41 3.43 -7.76
C THR A 170 9.84 2.49 -6.65
N ARG A 171 9.63 1.18 -6.84
CA ARG A 171 10.05 0.13 -5.91
C ARG A 171 11.57 0.12 -5.76
N VAL A 172 12.06 -0.09 -4.55
CA VAL A 172 13.49 -0.22 -4.24
C VAL A 172 13.82 -1.54 -3.54
N GLU A 173 12.84 -2.20 -2.93
CA GLU A 173 12.90 -3.54 -2.33
C GLU A 173 11.53 -4.21 -2.39
#